data_AF-A0A9Q3C0B4-F1
#
_entry.id   AF-A0A9Q3C0B4-F1
#
_cell.length_a   1.000
_cell.length_b   1.000
_cell.length_c   1.000
_cell.angle_alpha   90.00
_cell.angle_beta   90.00
_cell.angle_gamma   90.00
#
_symmetry.space_group_name_H-M   'P 1'
#
loop_
_entity.id
_entity.type
_entity.pdbx_description
1 polymer ?
#
loop_
_entity_poly.entity_id
_entity_poly.type
_entity_poly.pdbx_seq_one_letter_code
_entity_poly.pdbx_strand_id
1 'polypeptide(L)'
;MAAKSIELYLSNITNNDPSYLLNSWKLFESQLFTLFGDPNEVRKAEAELDYLRMKEGGHVMLYISYSRSLVSRIGDWGERALIHHFRKGFPSRIFDQLATHPSRINGYYPGA
;
A
#
# COMPACT_ATOMS: atom_id res chain seq x y z
N MET A 1 -13.78 1.39 10.82
CA MET A 1 -12.98 0.40 11.58
C MET A 1 -12.10 1.05 12.64
N ALA A 2 -11.37 2.13 12.34
CA ALA A 2 -10.49 2.82 13.32
C ALA A 2 -11.20 3.31 14.60
N ALA A 3 -12.40 3.88 14.50
CA ALA A 3 -13.14 4.39 15.67
C ALA A 3 -13.43 3.29 16.72
N LYS A 4 -13.82 2.09 16.26
CA LYS A 4 -14.10 0.95 17.14
C LYS A 4 -12.84 0.45 17.87
N SER A 5 -11.68 0.54 17.23
CA SER A 5 -10.39 0.19 17.84
C SER A 5 -9.98 1.18 18.94
N ILE A 6 -10.25 2.48 18.73
CA ILE A 6 -9.97 3.53 19.71
C ILE A 6 -10.89 3.38 20.93
N GLU A 7 -12.19 3.17 20.72
CA GLU A 7 -13.16 2.99 21.81
C GLU A 7 -12.83 1.78 22.69
N LEU A 8 -12.46 0.64 22.06
CA LEU A 8 -12.05 -0.55 22.80
C LEU A 8 -10.78 -0.28 23.63
N TYR A 9 -9.80 0.41 23.05
CA TYR A 9 -8.59 0.80 23.76
C TYR A 9 -8.88 1.69 24.97
N LEU A 10 -9.69 2.73 24.80
CA LEU A 10 -10.10 3.65 25.87
C LEU A 10 -10.88 2.93 26.98
N SER A 11 -11.72 1.95 26.63
CA SER A 11 -12.43 1.13 27.61
C SER A 11 -11.49 0.24 28.43
N ASN A 12 -10.44 -0.32 27.81
CA ASN A 12 -9.49 -1.21 28.47
C ASN A 12 -8.58 -0.47 29.48
N ILE A 13 -8.15 0.76 29.16
CA ILE A 13 -7.34 1.60 30.06
C ILE A 13 -8.15 2.19 31.21
N THR A 14 -9.47 2.30 31.06
CA THR A 14 -10.36 2.80 32.12
C THR A 14 -10.67 1.69 33.15
N ASN A 15 -10.72 0.44 32.70
CA ASN A 15 -11.08 -0.71 33.53
C ASN A 15 -9.88 -1.39 34.23
N ASN A 16 -8.65 -1.14 33.78
CA ASN A 16 -7.42 -1.62 34.42
C ASN A 16 -6.60 -0.40 34.83
N ASP A 17 -6.26 -0.28 36.12
CA ASP A 17 -5.47 0.83 36.67
C ASP A 17 -4.39 1.34 35.68
N PRO A 18 -4.61 2.51 35.04
CA PRO A 18 -3.78 2.97 33.93
C PRO A 18 -2.44 3.55 34.41
N SER A 19 -2.15 3.49 35.71
CA SER A 19 -0.93 4.03 36.32
C SER A 19 0.33 3.57 35.60
N TYR A 20 0.43 2.31 35.15
CA TYR A 20 1.61 1.82 34.43
C TYR A 20 1.75 2.43 33.02
N LEU A 21 0.64 2.86 32.42
CA LEU A 21 0.59 3.48 31.10
C LEU A 21 0.89 4.98 31.17
N LEU A 22 0.25 5.67 32.12
CA LEU A 22 0.35 7.11 32.32
C LEU A 22 1.72 7.51 32.88
N ASN A 23 2.40 6.62 33.59
CA ASN A 23 3.73 6.87 34.15
C ASN A 23 4.89 6.46 33.22
N SER A 24 4.62 5.92 32.03
CA SER A 24 5.65 5.50 31.08
C SER A 24 5.36 5.96 29.66
N TRP A 25 6.00 7.06 29.28
CA TRP A 25 5.91 7.63 27.93
C TRP A 25 6.20 6.61 26.84
N LYS A 26 7.22 5.76 27.04
CA LYS A 26 7.62 4.72 26.09
C LYS A 26 6.54 3.67 25.86
N LEU A 27 5.80 3.29 26.90
CA LEU A 27 4.71 2.32 26.78
C LEU A 27 3.51 2.93 26.05
N PHE A 28 3.22 4.20 26.32
CA PHE A 28 2.19 4.94 25.61
C PHE A 28 2.49 5.04 24.10
N GLU A 29 3.71 5.42 23.71
CA GLU A 29 4.12 5.46 22.29
C GLU A 29 4.01 4.10 21.60
N SER A 30 4.43 3.01 22.26
CA SER A 30 4.33 1.64 21.73
C SER A 30 2.87 1.24 21.44
N GLN A 31 1.95 1.61 22.32
CA GLN A 31 0.52 1.33 22.12
C GLN A 31 -0.09 2.16 21.01
N LEU A 32 0.29 3.44 20.89
CA LEU A 32 -0.11 4.26 19.75
C LEU A 32 0.36 3.63 18.43
N PHE A 33 1.61 3.19 18.36
CA PHE A 33 2.12 2.50 17.18
C PHE A 33 1.38 1.19 16.89
N THR A 34 0.99 0.44 17.92
CA THR A 34 0.20 -0.79 17.75
C THR A 34 -1.22 -0.50 17.23
N LEU A 35 -1.84 0.59 17.68
CA LEU A 35 -3.20 0.97 17.30
C LEU A 35 -3.28 1.61 15.92
N PHE A 36 -2.32 2.48 15.60
CA PHE A 36 -2.35 3.34 14.43
C PHE A 36 -1.33 2.93 13.36
N GLY A 37 -0.40 2.02 13.68
CA GLY A 37 0.69 1.64 12.80
C GLY A 37 1.76 2.73 12.69
N ASP A 38 2.57 2.64 11.63
CA ASP A 38 3.56 3.66 11.34
C ASP A 38 2.87 4.93 10.78
N PRO A 39 3.02 6.10 11.41
CA PRO A 39 2.43 7.35 10.91
C PRO A 39 2.99 7.76 9.54
N ASN A 40 4.15 7.23 9.13
CA ASN A 40 4.75 7.46 7.83
C ASN A 40 4.45 6.35 6.82
N GLU A 41 3.58 5.38 7.14
CA GLU A 41 3.35 4.20 6.30
C GLU A 41 2.90 4.56 4.89
N VAL A 42 1.97 5.52 4.78
CA VAL A 42 1.48 6.06 3.51
C VAL A 42 2.64 6.71 2.74
N ARG A 43 3.37 7.63 3.37
CA ARG A 43 4.50 8.33 2.74
C ARG A 43 5.59 7.36 2.25
N LYS A 44 5.86 6.29 3.01
CA LYS A 44 6.78 5.21 2.63
C LYS A 44 6.24 4.43 1.44
N ALA A 45 4.96 4.07 1.45
CA ALA A 45 4.31 3.34 0.36
C ALA A 45 4.35 4.12 -0.95
N GLU A 46 4.04 5.42 -0.89
CA GLU A 46 4.11 6.33 -2.04
C GLU A 46 5.53 6.41 -2.61
N ALA A 47 6.54 6.57 -1.74
CA ALA A 47 7.94 6.61 -2.16
C ALA A 47 8.38 5.28 -2.79
N GLU A 48 8.08 4.14 -2.14
CA GLU A 48 8.36 2.81 -2.66
C GLU A 48 7.70 2.59 -4.02
N LEU A 49 6.45 3.03 -4.19
CA LEU A 49 5.71 2.92 -5.45
C LEU A 49 6.33 3.79 -6.55
N ASP A 50 6.84 4.99 -6.22
CA ASP A 50 7.47 5.87 -7.21
C ASP A 50 8.79 5.32 -7.76
N TYR A 51 9.53 4.59 -6.93
CA TYR A 51 10.77 3.90 -7.28
C TYR A 51 10.57 2.47 -7.78
N LEU A 52 9.36 1.90 -7.65
CA LEU A 52 9.09 0.53 -8.06
C LEU A 52 9.32 0.36 -9.57
N ARG A 53 10.28 -0.49 -9.93
CA ARG A 53 10.57 -0.87 -11.31
C ARG A 53 10.58 -2.39 -11.43
N MET A 54 9.96 -2.91 -12.49
CA MET A 54 10.13 -4.30 -12.88
C MET A 54 11.53 -4.48 -13.47
N LYS A 55 12.30 -5.45 -12.95
CA LYS A 55 13.61 -5.79 -13.50
C LYS A 55 13.48 -6.34 -14.92
N GLU A 56 14.50 -6.13 -15.74
CA GLU A 56 14.61 -6.80 -17.04
C GLU A 56 14.64 -8.32 -16.86
N GLY A 57 13.78 -9.03 -17.59
CA GLY A 57 13.58 -10.48 -17.39
C GLY A 57 12.84 -10.87 -16.11
N GLY A 58 12.42 -9.91 -15.27
CA GLY A 58 11.71 -10.17 -14.01
C GLY A 58 10.29 -10.72 -14.21
N HIS A 59 9.79 -11.43 -13.20
CA HIS A 59 8.42 -11.96 -13.21
C HIS A 59 7.39 -10.85 -12.98
N VAL A 60 6.52 -10.65 -13.98
CA VAL A 60 5.39 -9.69 -13.92
C VAL A 60 4.52 -9.90 -12.68
N MET A 61 4.30 -11.16 -12.28
CA MET A 61 3.51 -11.49 -11.10
C MET A 61 4.06 -10.83 -9.82
N LEU A 62 5.39 -10.82 -9.64
CA LEU A 62 6.01 -10.17 -8.48
C LEU A 62 5.76 -8.66 -8.51
N TYR A 63 5.99 -8.02 -9.67
CA TYR A 63 5.75 -6.59 -9.82
C TYR A 63 4.29 -6.19 -9.52
N ILE A 64 3.32 -6.96 -10.02
CA ILE A 64 1.90 -6.73 -9.77
C ILE A 64 1.57 -6.91 -8.30
N SER A 65 2.03 -7.98 -7.67
CA SER A 65 1.80 -8.25 -6.24
C SER A 65 2.38 -7.15 -5.35
N TYR A 66 3.61 -6.70 -5.63
CA TYR A 66 4.22 -5.59 -4.90
C TYR A 66 3.47 -4.27 -5.12
N SER A 67 3.12 -3.94 -6.37
CA SER A 67 2.33 -2.74 -6.68
C SER A 67 1.00 -2.75 -5.92
N ARG A 68 0.26 -3.86 -5.95
CA ARG A 68 -1.04 -3.98 -5.26
C ARG A 68 -0.91 -3.81 -3.75
N SER A 69 0.13 -4.40 -3.16
CA SER A 69 0.43 -4.23 -1.74
C SER A 69 0.64 -2.76 -1.38
N LEU A 70 1.46 -2.03 -2.15
CA LEU A 70 1.71 -0.61 -1.94
C LEU A 70 0.45 0.24 -2.13
N VAL A 71 -0.33 0.00 -3.17
CA VAL A 71 -1.58 0.72 -3.42
C VAL A 71 -2.59 0.50 -2.29
N SER A 72 -2.67 -0.72 -1.74
CA SER A 72 -3.55 -1.01 -0.59
C SER A 72 -3.19 -0.24 0.68
N ARG A 73 -1.91 0.11 0.85
CA ARG A 73 -1.40 0.93 1.97
C ARG A 73 -1.67 2.43 1.78
N ILE A 74 -1.77 2.90 0.52
CA ILE A 74 -1.98 4.31 0.18
C ILE A 74 -3.47 4.71 0.28
N GLY A 75 -4.38 3.83 -0.14
CA GLY A 75 -5.83 3.99 -0.01
C GLY A 75 -6.47 5.01 -0.96
N ASP A 76 -6.02 6.27 -0.95
CA ASP A 76 -6.82 7.41 -1.40
C ASP A 76 -6.41 7.96 -2.78
N TRP A 77 -5.51 7.28 -3.49
CA TRP A 77 -5.05 7.74 -4.79
C TRP A 77 -6.11 7.56 -5.89
N GLY A 78 -6.26 8.58 -6.72
CA GLY A 78 -7.09 8.51 -7.92
C GLY A 78 -6.54 7.53 -8.96
N GLU A 79 -7.44 6.92 -9.73
CA GLU A 79 -7.12 5.92 -10.75
C GLU A 79 -6.04 6.38 -11.74
N ARG A 80 -6.09 7.65 -12.17
CA ARG A 80 -5.09 8.21 -13.10
C ARG A 80 -3.67 8.20 -12.53
N ALA A 81 -3.52 8.51 -11.23
CA ALA A 81 -2.23 8.48 -10.56
C ALA A 81 -1.72 7.03 -10.47
N LEU A 82 -2.59 6.10 -10.06
CA LEU A 82 -2.26 4.68 -9.99
C LEU A 82 -1.80 4.11 -11.34
N ILE A 83 -2.53 4.42 -12.43
CA ILE A 83 -2.15 4.02 -13.79
C ILE A 83 -0.80 4.61 -14.18
N HIS A 84 -0.56 5.88 -13.87
CA HIS A 84 0.71 6.54 -14.18
C HIS A 84 1.89 5.82 -13.52
N HIS A 85 1.83 5.60 -12.20
CA HIS A 85 2.89 4.93 -11.45
C HIS A 85 3.07 3.46 -11.89
N PHE A 86 1.97 2.75 -12.13
CA PHE A 86 2.01 1.37 -12.60
C PHE A 86 2.66 1.26 -14.00
N ARG A 87 2.39 2.21 -14.90
CA ARG A 87 3.03 2.24 -16.24
C ARG A 87 4.50 2.63 -16.14
N LYS A 88 4.85 3.62 -15.32
CA LYS A 88 6.23 4.08 -15.10
C LYS A 88 7.16 2.94 -14.67
N GLY A 89 6.62 1.92 -13.99
CA GLY A 89 7.41 0.79 -13.51
C GLY A 89 7.73 -0.30 -14.53
N PHE A 90 7.16 -0.27 -15.74
CA PHE A 90 7.46 -1.29 -16.75
C PHE A 90 8.78 -1.03 -17.49
N PRO A 91 9.47 -2.09 -17.95
CA PRO A 91 10.63 -1.96 -18.83
C PRO A 91 10.19 -1.52 -20.23
N SER A 92 11.06 -0.76 -20.92
CA SER A 92 10.75 -0.14 -22.22
C SER A 92 10.29 -1.17 -23.26
N ARG A 93 10.87 -2.38 -23.24
CA ARG A 93 10.54 -3.48 -24.17
C ARG A 93 9.04 -3.81 -24.23
N ILE A 94 8.31 -3.64 -23.12
CA ILE A 94 6.87 -3.91 -23.08
C ILE A 94 6.14 -2.87 -23.93
N PHE A 95 6.53 -1.60 -23.82
CA PHE A 95 5.97 -0.52 -24.63
C PHE A 95 6.36 -0.66 -26.10
N ASP A 96 7.60 -1.07 -26.38
CA ASP A 96 8.07 -1.32 -27.76
C ASP A 96 7.26 -2.45 -28.42
N GLN A 97 6.97 -3.53 -27.67
CA GLN A 97 6.12 -4.63 -28.14
C GLN A 97 4.66 -4.21 -28.36
N LEU A 98 4.10 -3.38 -27.49
CA LEU A 98 2.74 -2.85 -27.66
C LEU A 98 2.65 -1.94 -28.88
N ALA A 99 3.69 -1.14 -29.15
CA ALA A 99 3.76 -0.26 -30.32
C ALA A 99 3.90 -1.04 -31.64
N THR A 100 4.61 -2.18 -31.63
CA THR A 100 4.81 -3.02 -32.83
C THR A 100 3.63 -3.96 -33.13
N HIS A 101 2.83 -4.35 -32.13
CA HIS A 101 1.71 -5.27 -32.31
C HIS A 101 0.40 -4.79 -31.65
N PRO A 102 -0.18 -3.66 -32.10
CA PRO A 102 -1.43 -3.12 -31.54
C PRO A 102 -2.64 -4.06 -31.72
N SER A 103 -2.59 -5.03 -32.63
CA SER A 103 -3.71 -5.93 -32.96
C SER A 103 -3.80 -7.18 -32.06
N ARG A 104 -2.78 -7.49 -31.24
CA ARG A 104 -2.77 -8.67 -30.35
C ARG A 104 -3.53 -8.49 -29.04
N ILE A 105 -4.01 -7.27 -28.78
CA ILE A 105 -4.68 -6.87 -27.53
C ILE A 105 -6.21 -6.97 -27.62
N ASN A 106 -6.77 -7.17 -28.82
CA ASN A 106 -8.20 -7.38 -29.06
C ASN A 106 -8.66 -8.84 -28.87
N GLY A 107 -7.89 -9.63 -28.11
CA GLY A 107 -8.26 -11.00 -27.74
C GLY A 107 -9.09 -11.04 -26.46
N TYR A 108 -10.40 -10.84 -26.57
CA TYR A 108 -11.46 -11.44 -25.75
C TYR A 108 -11.37 -11.27 -24.21
N TYR A 109 -12.19 -10.36 -23.65
CA TYR A 109 -12.75 -10.53 -22.30
C TYR A 109 -14.20 -11.04 -22.44
N PRO A 110 -14.48 -12.34 -22.28
CA PRO A 110 -15.82 -12.81 -21.94
C PRO A 110 -16.01 -12.60 -20.44
N GLY A 111 -17.21 -12.18 -20.05
CA GLY A 111 -17.53 -11.91 -18.66
C GLY A 111 -17.40 -13.12 -17.73
N ALA A 112 -17.06 -12.80 -16.47
CA ALA A 112 -17.64 -13.40 -15.26
C ALA A 112 -17.44 -12.38 -14.12
#